data_AF-A0A2N8MB23-F1
#
_entry.id   AF-A0A2N8MB23-F1
#
_cell.length_a   1.000
_cell.length_b   1.000
_cell.length_c   1.000
_cell.angle_alpha   90.00
_cell.angle_beta   90.00
_cell.angle_gamma   90.00
#
_symmetry.space_group_name_H-M   'P 1'
#
loop_
_entity.id
_entity.type
_entity.pdbx_description
1 polymer ?
#
loop_
_entity_poly.entity_id
_entity_poly.type
_entity_poly.pdbx_seq_one_letter_code
_entity_poly.pdbx_strand_id
1 'polypeptide(L)'
;MNQFALDEYSRFAVKGGTMNEARGKQFARLVMSHVDCDTIPFLWQYASRFVLFDNIFATEDSPSTPNAVAMISGQAGETQWVKHGPNGRSYIARNQPGTIQAPLVTDPEPFHGSQFDSTVMNREPAGAKEPYQDNDVATNLNFASLALTLLGRNAKAVMSQDLDQKNDLSGIKRDIEFIATHSGNPVAWRWYEEGYDREPTDNAATASHDSYISHHEAPQFFGYIANNPALKGNFRGLDDFFTDMAAGALPPDGGVFYLRGGYANIAKQEPYVRPGTPPNKAQKIRAMRGDDDHPGYSDRQISEAMAARVVNTIAGNPEIWKQSATIITYDESDGLYDHVPPRILSYGPDGLPLARGIRVPLIVISPYARVHAVSHVEGDHNAVIETINAIFGLPALANLPDEAQALAAGRAPPFNGPNGVVQNYLGPRDINSQISGDLLSAFDPKRLLGLEPLLPGSYASIADEAVTSFPHYGSRGCATLGIVTEDRRQDIANTIPPGFNPLPKTYPDDN
;
A
#
# COMPACT_ATOMS: atom_id res chain seq x y z
N MET A 1 9.38 18.81 -15.12
CA MET A 1 10.31 19.21 -14.03
C MET A 1 10.06 20.64 -13.54
N ASN A 2 10.42 21.70 -14.30
CA ASN A 2 10.38 23.08 -13.77
C ASN A 2 9.00 23.56 -13.29
N GLN A 3 7.91 23.18 -13.97
CA GLN A 3 6.56 23.58 -13.56
C GLN A 3 6.13 22.90 -12.25
N PHE A 4 6.44 21.60 -12.08
CA PHE A 4 6.08 20.84 -10.88
C PHE A 4 6.75 21.43 -9.62
N ALA A 5 8.06 21.71 -9.69
CA ALA A 5 8.77 22.39 -8.61
C ALA A 5 8.24 23.82 -8.35
N LEU A 6 7.83 24.53 -9.41
CA LEU A 6 7.25 25.88 -9.31
C LEU A 6 5.86 25.86 -8.66
N ASP A 7 5.05 24.85 -8.95
CA ASP A 7 3.71 24.68 -8.36
C ASP A 7 3.84 24.43 -6.86
N GLU A 8 4.73 23.52 -6.45
CA GLU A 8 5.04 23.27 -5.04
C GLU A 8 5.66 24.49 -4.34
N TYR A 9 6.58 25.20 -4.99
CA TYR A 9 7.07 26.48 -4.47
C TYR A 9 5.92 27.45 -4.21
N SER A 10 5.07 27.65 -5.22
CA SER A 10 3.99 28.64 -5.19
C SER A 10 2.98 28.30 -4.11
N ARG A 11 2.64 27.02 -3.94
CA ARG A 11 1.73 26.51 -2.91
C ARG A 11 2.12 26.99 -1.50
N PHE A 12 3.41 26.96 -1.17
CA PHE A 12 3.89 27.34 0.15
C PHE A 12 4.40 28.78 0.25
N ALA A 13 4.78 29.41 -0.87
CA ALA A 13 5.27 30.78 -0.89
C ALA A 13 4.17 31.84 -1.10
N VAL A 14 2.93 31.46 -1.44
CA VAL A 14 1.85 32.37 -1.87
C VAL A 14 1.58 33.55 -0.94
N LYS A 15 1.76 33.38 0.37
CA LYS A 15 1.51 34.44 1.37
C LYS A 15 2.65 35.48 1.45
N GLY A 16 3.74 35.29 0.69
CA GLY A 16 4.92 36.15 0.67
C GLY A 16 5.72 36.14 1.98
N GLY A 17 6.88 36.79 1.96
CA GLY A 17 7.75 36.94 3.13
C GLY A 17 8.76 35.80 3.30
N THR A 18 9.87 36.12 3.97
CA THR A 18 11.08 35.29 4.01
C THR A 18 10.84 33.84 4.43
N MET A 19 10.01 33.60 5.45
CA MET A 19 9.73 32.25 5.96
C MET A 19 8.93 31.40 4.96
N ASN A 20 7.90 31.97 4.33
CA ASN A 20 7.08 31.28 3.35
C ASN A 20 7.87 31.00 2.06
N GLU A 21 8.72 31.94 1.65
CA GLU A 21 9.63 31.74 0.51
C GLU A 21 10.68 30.65 0.80
N ALA A 22 11.22 30.59 2.02
CA ALA A 22 12.12 29.53 2.44
C ALA A 22 11.42 28.16 2.44
N ARG A 23 10.18 28.10 2.95
CA ARG A 23 9.34 26.91 2.92
C ARG A 23 9.05 26.45 1.49
N GLY A 24 8.64 27.37 0.61
CA GLY A 24 8.45 27.07 -0.80
C GLY A 24 9.70 26.50 -1.46
N LYS A 25 10.88 27.10 -1.22
CA LYS A 25 12.16 26.58 -1.74
C LYS A 25 12.46 25.19 -1.23
N GLN A 26 12.17 24.89 0.03
CA GLN A 26 12.39 23.57 0.60
C GLN A 26 11.50 22.51 -0.06
N PHE A 27 10.18 22.73 -0.13
CA PHE A 27 9.26 21.77 -0.73
C PHE A 27 9.51 21.59 -2.23
N ALA A 28 9.81 22.66 -2.97
CA ALA A 28 10.20 22.58 -4.37
C ALA A 28 11.47 21.75 -4.62
N ARG A 29 12.38 21.66 -3.64
CA ARG A 29 13.56 20.80 -3.72
C ARG A 29 13.25 19.37 -3.28
N LEU A 30 12.49 19.21 -2.20
CA LEU A 30 12.11 17.91 -1.66
C LEU A 30 11.31 17.11 -2.68
N VAL A 31 10.34 17.74 -3.34
CA VAL A 31 9.49 17.11 -4.33
C VAL A 31 10.27 16.61 -5.55
N MET A 32 11.41 17.24 -5.87
CA MET A 32 12.31 16.87 -6.96
C MET A 32 13.47 15.96 -6.52
N SER A 33 13.51 15.58 -5.25
CA SER A 33 14.58 14.73 -4.73
C SER A 33 14.42 13.28 -5.19
N HIS A 34 15.51 12.52 -5.12
CA HIS A 34 15.50 11.09 -5.35
C HIS A 34 16.42 10.41 -4.32
N VAL A 35 16.24 9.10 -4.18
CA VAL A 35 16.98 8.26 -3.25
C VAL A 35 17.79 7.24 -4.06
N ASP A 36 19.06 7.08 -3.72
CA ASP A 36 19.96 6.13 -4.39
C ASP A 36 20.36 4.96 -3.48
N CYS A 37 21.17 4.06 -4.04
CA CYS A 37 21.69 2.89 -3.34
C CYS A 37 22.61 3.21 -2.14
N ASP A 38 23.07 4.44 -1.94
CA ASP A 38 23.83 4.81 -0.75
C ASP A 38 22.92 5.09 0.46
N THR A 39 21.61 5.29 0.21
CA THR A 39 20.58 5.47 1.25
C THR A 39 19.72 4.22 1.44
N ILE A 40 19.28 3.56 0.35
CA ILE A 40 18.43 2.35 0.41
C ILE A 40 19.07 1.11 -0.26
N PRO A 41 20.25 0.67 0.19
CA PRO A 41 20.97 -0.42 -0.48
C PRO A 41 20.22 -1.76 -0.55
N PHE A 42 19.34 -2.10 0.39
CA PHE A 42 18.69 -3.42 0.38
C PHE A 42 17.64 -3.49 -0.73
N LEU A 43 16.84 -2.44 -0.91
CA LEU A 43 15.90 -2.35 -2.04
C LEU A 43 16.63 -2.43 -3.39
N TRP A 44 17.75 -1.73 -3.54
CA TRP A 44 18.59 -1.83 -4.75
C TRP A 44 19.22 -3.21 -4.93
N GLN A 45 19.60 -3.89 -3.84
CA GLN A 45 20.08 -5.26 -3.89
C GLN A 45 19.00 -6.20 -4.41
N TYR A 46 17.76 -6.08 -3.93
CA TYR A 46 16.64 -6.88 -4.42
C TYR A 46 16.35 -6.60 -5.89
N ALA A 47 16.26 -5.34 -6.30
CA ALA A 47 16.07 -4.97 -7.70
C ALA A 47 17.20 -5.50 -8.61
N SER A 48 18.44 -5.47 -8.13
CA SER A 48 19.60 -5.99 -8.88
C SER A 48 19.62 -7.52 -8.95
N ARG A 49 19.05 -8.24 -7.98
CA ARG A 49 19.08 -9.71 -7.94
C ARG A 49 17.83 -10.35 -8.54
N PHE A 50 16.68 -9.69 -8.45
CA PHE A 50 15.38 -10.24 -8.84
C PHE A 50 14.75 -9.40 -9.96
N VAL A 51 13.44 -9.17 -9.91
CA VAL A 51 12.70 -8.44 -10.93
C VAL A 51 12.13 -7.15 -10.37
N LEU A 52 12.58 -6.03 -10.93
CA LEU A 52 11.97 -4.72 -10.74
C LEU A 52 10.90 -4.50 -11.82
N PHE A 53 9.76 -3.96 -11.45
CA PHE A 53 8.75 -3.46 -12.39
C PHE A 53 8.82 -1.94 -12.41
N ASP A 54 9.05 -1.35 -13.59
CA ASP A 54 9.28 0.10 -13.74
C ASP A 54 8.09 0.85 -14.36
N ASN A 55 6.97 0.15 -14.57
CA ASN A 55 5.77 0.66 -15.23
C ASN A 55 4.49 0.30 -14.46
N ILE A 56 4.60 0.25 -13.13
CA ILE A 56 3.48 0.06 -12.19
C ILE A 56 3.16 1.39 -11.52
N PHE A 57 1.88 1.68 -11.37
CA PHE A 57 1.37 2.94 -10.83
C PHE A 57 0.47 2.72 -9.61
N ALA A 58 0.31 3.76 -8.79
CA ALA A 58 -0.77 3.78 -7.83
C ALA A 58 -2.12 3.70 -8.58
N THR A 59 -3.08 2.96 -8.02
CA THR A 59 -4.39 2.74 -8.67
C THR A 59 -5.15 4.05 -8.81
N GLU A 60 -5.06 4.91 -7.80
CA GLU A 60 -5.68 6.23 -7.75
C GLU A 60 -4.62 7.33 -7.57
N ASP A 61 -4.80 8.46 -8.26
CA ASP A 61 -4.04 9.71 -8.03
C ASP A 61 -4.53 10.41 -6.76
N SER A 62 -4.26 9.77 -5.64
CA SER A 62 -4.76 10.14 -4.32
C SER A 62 -3.78 9.71 -3.23
N PRO A 63 -4.04 10.12 -1.97
CA PRO A 63 -3.28 9.65 -0.82
C PRO A 63 -3.44 8.15 -0.50
N SER A 64 -3.07 7.75 0.72
CA SER A 64 -2.91 6.36 1.16
C SER A 64 -4.22 5.57 1.18
N THR A 65 -5.30 6.09 1.77
CA THR A 65 -6.53 5.31 2.00
C THR A 65 -7.15 4.74 0.73
N PRO A 66 -7.37 5.52 -0.36
CA PRO A 66 -7.98 4.98 -1.57
C PRO A 66 -7.10 3.91 -2.20
N ASN A 67 -5.78 4.08 -2.15
CA ASN A 67 -4.82 3.11 -2.69
C ASN A 67 -4.71 1.85 -1.82
N ALA A 68 -4.76 1.97 -0.49
CA ALA A 68 -4.82 0.82 0.42
C ALA A 68 -6.06 -0.04 0.15
N VAL A 69 -7.23 0.61 -0.01
CA VAL A 69 -8.47 -0.06 -0.42
C VAL A 69 -8.31 -0.69 -1.80
N ALA A 70 -7.74 0.03 -2.76
CA ALA A 70 -7.53 -0.47 -4.12
C ALA A 70 -6.56 -1.66 -4.19
N MET A 71 -5.57 -1.78 -3.29
CA MET A 71 -4.68 -2.94 -3.22
C MET A 71 -5.39 -4.26 -2.97
N ILE A 72 -6.56 -4.24 -2.34
CA ILE A 72 -7.37 -5.43 -2.07
C ILE A 72 -8.65 -5.50 -2.90
N SER A 73 -8.98 -4.48 -3.68
CA SER A 73 -10.28 -4.40 -4.37
C SER A 73 -10.24 -3.84 -5.80
N GLY A 74 -9.07 -3.40 -6.24
CA GLY A 74 -8.80 -2.86 -7.58
C GLY A 74 -9.39 -1.48 -7.84
N GLN A 75 -10.01 -0.85 -6.84
CA GLN A 75 -10.85 0.33 -6.99
C GLN A 75 -10.98 1.07 -5.64
N ALA A 76 -11.35 2.35 -5.63
CA ALA A 76 -11.59 3.13 -4.40
C ALA A 76 -13.08 3.36 -4.10
N GLY A 77 -13.99 2.72 -4.83
CA GLY A 77 -15.44 2.74 -4.57
C GLY A 77 -16.30 3.18 -5.77
N GLU A 78 -15.72 3.17 -6.95
CA GLU A 78 -16.35 3.53 -8.22
C GLU A 78 -17.62 2.72 -8.50
N THR A 79 -17.58 1.40 -8.29
CA THR A 79 -18.77 0.57 -8.50
C THR A 79 -19.85 0.86 -7.46
N GLN A 80 -19.48 1.18 -6.22
CA GLN A 80 -20.42 1.61 -5.18
C GLN A 80 -21.06 2.95 -5.56
N TRP A 81 -20.30 3.91 -6.07
CA TRP A 81 -20.86 5.15 -6.65
C TRP A 81 -21.91 4.85 -7.72
N VAL A 82 -21.61 3.97 -8.69
CA VAL A 82 -22.56 3.61 -9.74
C VAL A 82 -23.82 2.95 -9.19
N LYS A 83 -23.68 2.04 -8.20
CA LYS A 83 -24.80 1.36 -7.54
C LYS A 83 -25.73 2.36 -6.80
N HIS A 84 -25.22 3.50 -6.33
CA HIS A 84 -25.99 4.50 -5.57
C HIS A 84 -26.43 5.74 -6.37
N GLY A 85 -25.86 5.95 -7.57
CA GLY A 85 -26.34 6.91 -8.56
C GLY A 85 -25.51 8.19 -8.70
N PRO A 86 -25.72 8.94 -9.80
CA PRO A 86 -24.80 10.00 -10.25
C PRO A 86 -24.95 11.34 -9.52
N ASN A 87 -26.04 11.56 -8.79
CA ASN A 87 -26.40 12.87 -8.22
C ASN A 87 -25.56 13.26 -6.98
N GLY A 88 -24.40 12.63 -6.74
CA GLY A 88 -23.46 12.98 -5.68
C GLY A 88 -24.10 13.11 -4.29
N ARG A 89 -25.18 12.37 -4.01
CA ARG A 89 -25.85 12.49 -2.73
C ARG A 89 -24.99 11.78 -1.69
N SER A 90 -24.37 12.56 -0.81
CA SER A 90 -23.92 12.10 0.50
C SER A 90 -25.01 11.18 1.06
N TYR A 91 -24.71 9.89 1.12
CA TYR A 91 -25.62 8.94 1.72
C TYR A 91 -25.54 9.12 3.26
N ILE A 92 -26.46 8.53 4.00
CA ILE A 92 -26.42 8.52 5.47
C ILE A 92 -26.37 7.05 5.87
N ALA A 93 -25.25 6.59 6.43
CA ALA A 93 -25.16 5.27 7.02
C ALA A 93 -25.65 5.35 8.48
N ARG A 94 -26.66 4.55 8.84
CA ARG A 94 -27.20 4.44 10.21
C ARG A 94 -27.54 5.77 10.91
N ASN A 95 -28.17 6.71 10.19
CA ASN A 95 -28.60 8.03 10.68
C ASN A 95 -27.47 9.00 11.10
N GLN A 96 -26.20 8.71 10.79
CA GLN A 96 -25.08 9.62 11.04
C GLN A 96 -24.57 10.24 9.73
N PRO A 97 -24.31 11.55 9.68
CA PRO A 97 -23.59 12.16 8.57
C PRO A 97 -22.12 11.73 8.64
N GLY A 98 -21.71 10.79 7.78
CA GLY A 98 -20.30 10.47 7.48
C GLY A 98 -19.98 10.81 6.01
N THR A 99 -18.70 10.83 5.62
CA THR A 99 -18.27 11.12 4.25
C THR A 99 -18.48 9.91 3.35
N ILE A 100 -19.63 9.89 2.66
CA ILE A 100 -19.97 8.84 1.68
C ILE A 100 -19.56 9.29 0.28
N GLN A 101 -18.35 9.82 0.15
CA GLN A 101 -17.78 10.11 -1.15
C GLN A 101 -16.99 8.87 -1.57
N ALA A 102 -17.72 7.90 -2.12
CA ALA A 102 -17.13 6.93 -3.02
C ALA A 102 -17.16 7.55 -4.44
N PRO A 103 -16.09 7.42 -5.23
CA PRO A 103 -14.78 6.87 -4.84
C PRO A 103 -14.10 7.70 -3.76
N LEU A 104 -13.36 7.03 -2.87
CA LEU A 104 -12.51 7.68 -1.88
C LEU A 104 -11.40 8.44 -2.62
N VAL A 105 -11.15 9.70 -2.23
CA VAL A 105 -10.13 10.56 -2.86
C VAL A 105 -9.24 11.31 -1.84
N THR A 106 -9.43 11.03 -0.55
CA THR A 106 -8.68 11.58 0.58
C THR A 106 -8.34 10.44 1.55
N ASP A 107 -7.79 10.75 2.74
CA ASP A 107 -7.50 9.77 3.82
C ASP A 107 -8.54 9.79 4.95
N PRO A 108 -9.80 9.44 4.70
CA PRO A 108 -10.74 9.27 5.79
C PRO A 108 -10.43 7.99 6.59
N GLU A 109 -10.64 8.04 7.89
CA GLU A 109 -10.51 6.90 8.79
C GLU A 109 -11.62 5.85 8.55
N PRO A 110 -11.39 4.55 8.78
CA PRO A 110 -12.44 3.54 8.63
C PRO A 110 -13.57 3.71 9.64
N PHE A 111 -14.80 3.38 9.24
CA PHE A 111 -15.97 3.42 10.13
C PHE A 111 -15.80 2.47 11.33
N HIS A 112 -15.45 1.21 11.07
CA HIS A 112 -15.20 0.23 12.12
C HIS A 112 -13.95 0.66 12.89
N GLY A 113 -13.99 0.63 14.21
CA GLY A 113 -12.95 1.19 15.09
C GLY A 113 -13.07 2.68 15.42
N SER A 114 -13.76 3.49 14.61
CA SER A 114 -13.98 4.92 14.90
C SER A 114 -14.89 5.17 16.12
N GLN A 115 -15.04 6.43 16.51
CA GLN A 115 -16.02 6.87 17.53
C GLN A 115 -17.48 6.62 17.13
N PHE A 116 -17.77 6.42 15.84
CA PHE A 116 -19.10 6.13 15.33
C PHE A 116 -19.42 4.63 15.30
N ASP A 117 -18.41 3.81 15.51
CA ASP A 117 -18.58 2.37 15.57
C ASP A 117 -19.43 1.99 16.80
N SER A 118 -20.66 1.59 16.51
CA SER A 118 -21.64 1.12 17.49
C SER A 118 -21.52 -0.38 17.80
N THR A 119 -20.57 -1.10 17.20
CA THR A 119 -20.35 -2.52 17.48
C THR A 119 -19.90 -2.71 18.92
N VAL A 120 -20.46 -3.73 19.57
CA VAL A 120 -20.17 -4.09 20.97
C VAL A 120 -19.29 -5.33 21.08
N MET A 121 -19.19 -6.11 20.01
CA MET A 121 -18.35 -7.29 19.88
C MET A 121 -17.46 -7.09 18.67
N ASN A 122 -16.20 -7.50 18.78
CA ASN A 122 -15.21 -7.38 17.69
C ASN A 122 -15.08 -5.94 17.18
N ARG A 123 -15.10 -4.98 18.11
CA ARG A 123 -14.75 -3.62 17.77
C ARG A 123 -13.28 -3.58 17.38
N GLU A 124 -13.02 -3.03 16.20
CA GLU A 124 -11.69 -2.84 15.65
C GLU A 124 -10.94 -1.70 16.39
N PRO A 125 -9.60 -1.70 16.40
CA PRO A 125 -8.84 -0.62 17.01
C PRO A 125 -8.89 0.67 16.17
N ALA A 126 -8.51 1.77 16.81
CA ALA A 126 -8.35 3.08 16.19
C ALA A 126 -6.92 3.59 16.43
N GLY A 127 -6.33 4.27 15.45
CA GLY A 127 -5.00 4.85 15.58
C GLY A 127 -5.00 6.01 16.57
N ALA A 128 -4.18 5.95 17.62
CA ALA A 128 -4.23 6.97 18.69
C ALA A 128 -3.79 8.38 18.23
N LYS A 129 -3.10 8.48 17.09
CA LYS A 129 -2.57 9.72 16.50
C LYS A 129 -3.44 10.31 15.40
N GLU A 130 -4.50 9.61 15.02
CA GLU A 130 -5.32 9.95 13.86
C GLU A 130 -6.48 10.90 14.20
N PRO A 131 -6.80 11.85 13.32
CA PRO A 131 -7.86 12.82 13.53
C PRO A 131 -9.23 12.20 13.23
N TYR A 132 -9.84 11.54 14.21
CA TYR A 132 -11.23 11.09 14.11
C TYR A 132 -12.24 12.25 14.26
N GLN A 133 -12.22 13.22 13.35
CA GLN A 133 -13.25 14.26 13.28
C GLN A 133 -14.49 13.74 12.56
N ASP A 134 -15.67 14.30 12.86
CA ASP A 134 -16.94 13.76 12.35
C ASP A 134 -17.07 13.75 10.82
N ASN A 135 -16.28 14.56 10.13
CA ASN A 135 -16.24 14.67 8.68
C ASN A 135 -15.06 13.92 8.03
N ASP A 136 -14.31 13.13 8.79
CA ASP A 136 -13.08 12.45 8.34
C ASP A 136 -13.16 10.94 8.56
N VAL A 137 -14.36 10.38 8.62
CA VAL A 137 -14.61 8.95 8.75
C VAL A 137 -15.35 8.46 7.52
N ALA A 138 -14.72 7.53 6.81
CA ALA A 138 -15.26 6.87 5.64
C ALA A 138 -16.46 6.06 6.03
N THR A 139 -17.38 5.94 5.10
CA THR A 139 -18.48 5.00 5.30
C THR A 139 -18.12 3.60 4.87
N ASN A 140 -18.86 2.67 5.46
CA ASN A 140 -18.76 1.26 5.19
C ASN A 140 -18.82 0.96 3.68
N LEU A 141 -17.77 0.31 3.16
CA LEU A 141 -17.66 -0.11 1.78
C LEU A 141 -18.32 -1.48 1.58
N ASN A 142 -19.02 -1.64 0.45
CA ASN A 142 -19.84 -2.82 0.17
C ASN A 142 -19.72 -3.31 -1.29
N PHE A 143 -18.55 -3.13 -1.89
CA PHE A 143 -18.16 -3.74 -3.17
C PHE A 143 -17.14 -4.87 -2.94
N ALA A 144 -16.93 -5.70 -3.96
CA ALA A 144 -16.07 -6.87 -3.85
C ALA A 144 -14.59 -6.53 -3.57
N SER A 145 -13.95 -7.41 -2.80
CA SER A 145 -12.51 -7.41 -2.49
C SER A 145 -11.93 -8.82 -2.64
N LEU A 146 -10.61 -8.92 -2.68
CA LEU A 146 -9.87 -10.19 -2.65
C LEU A 146 -10.29 -11.03 -1.44
N ALA A 147 -10.42 -10.42 -0.26
CA ALA A 147 -10.85 -11.12 0.95
C ALA A 147 -12.17 -11.89 0.78
N LEU A 148 -13.10 -11.38 -0.05
CA LEU A 148 -14.35 -12.05 -0.40
C LEU A 148 -14.11 -13.27 -1.32
N THR A 149 -13.33 -13.09 -2.40
CA THR A 149 -13.04 -14.17 -3.36
C THR A 149 -12.22 -15.31 -2.77
N LEU A 150 -11.31 -14.97 -1.84
CA LEU A 150 -10.44 -15.91 -1.11
C LEU A 150 -11.25 -16.87 -0.22
N LEU A 151 -12.51 -16.57 0.11
CA LEU A 151 -13.38 -17.50 0.85
C LEU A 151 -13.79 -18.71 0.01
N GLY A 152 -13.68 -18.64 -1.32
CA GLY A 152 -14.05 -19.70 -2.24
C GLY A 152 -15.44 -20.28 -1.95
N ARG A 153 -15.57 -21.60 -1.99
CA ARG A 153 -16.84 -22.30 -1.67
C ARG A 153 -17.44 -21.98 -0.29
N ASN A 154 -16.66 -21.42 0.65
CA ASN A 154 -17.12 -21.07 1.99
C ASN A 154 -17.75 -19.68 2.09
N ALA A 155 -17.73 -18.87 1.01
CA ALA A 155 -18.20 -17.48 1.02
C ALA A 155 -19.58 -17.33 1.69
N LYS A 156 -20.57 -18.14 1.31
CA LYS A 156 -21.92 -18.09 1.89
C LYS A 156 -21.95 -18.40 3.39
N ALA A 157 -21.20 -19.41 3.83
CA ALA A 157 -21.17 -19.82 5.23
C ALA A 157 -20.50 -18.75 6.11
N VAL A 158 -19.40 -18.16 5.64
CA VAL A 158 -18.67 -17.10 6.35
C VAL A 158 -19.48 -15.80 6.37
N MET A 159 -20.05 -15.38 5.23
CA MET A 159 -20.86 -14.14 5.16
C MET A 159 -22.16 -14.25 5.96
N SER A 160 -22.68 -15.46 6.20
CA SER A 160 -23.85 -15.65 7.08
C SER A 160 -23.58 -15.34 8.56
N GLN A 161 -22.32 -15.16 8.96
CA GLN A 161 -21.91 -14.82 10.33
C GLN A 161 -21.68 -13.32 10.53
N ASP A 162 -21.75 -12.53 9.46
CA ASP A 162 -21.70 -11.07 9.55
C ASP A 162 -22.81 -10.53 10.46
N LEU A 163 -22.47 -9.54 11.29
CA LEU A 163 -23.36 -9.04 12.34
C LEU A 163 -24.35 -7.97 11.84
N ASP A 164 -24.18 -7.41 10.63
CA ASP A 164 -25.11 -6.48 9.98
C ASP A 164 -25.30 -6.75 8.48
N GLN A 165 -25.72 -7.97 8.18
CA GLN A 165 -25.87 -8.47 6.81
C GLN A 165 -26.74 -7.59 5.91
N LYS A 166 -27.67 -6.85 6.50
CA LYS A 166 -28.57 -5.96 5.77
C LYS A 166 -27.80 -4.83 5.10
N ASN A 167 -26.83 -4.23 5.81
CA ASN A 167 -26.08 -3.08 5.32
C ASN A 167 -24.76 -3.52 4.70
N ASP A 168 -24.04 -4.46 5.33
CA ASP A 168 -22.68 -4.87 4.96
C ASP A 168 -22.64 -5.70 3.67
N LEU A 169 -23.67 -6.53 3.42
CA LEU A 169 -23.70 -7.40 2.23
C LEU A 169 -24.52 -6.82 1.07
N SER A 170 -25.09 -5.62 1.22
CA SER A 170 -26.09 -5.10 0.28
C SER A 170 -25.60 -4.96 -1.16
N GLY A 171 -24.32 -4.66 -1.36
CA GLY A 171 -23.70 -4.47 -2.67
C GLY A 171 -23.01 -5.70 -3.28
N ILE A 172 -22.97 -6.85 -2.59
CA ILE A 172 -22.20 -8.06 -2.99
C ILE A 172 -22.99 -9.38 -2.95
N LYS A 173 -24.33 -9.33 -2.89
CA LYS A 173 -25.15 -10.55 -2.66
C LYS A 173 -25.01 -11.58 -3.77
N ARG A 174 -24.91 -11.15 -5.03
CA ARG A 174 -24.77 -12.06 -6.17
C ARG A 174 -23.33 -12.55 -6.27
N ASP A 175 -22.36 -11.76 -5.85
CA ASP A 175 -20.96 -12.19 -5.80
C ASP A 175 -20.77 -13.32 -4.80
N ILE A 176 -21.36 -13.22 -3.61
CA ILE A 176 -21.32 -14.28 -2.59
C ILE A 176 -21.83 -15.61 -3.15
N GLU A 177 -22.97 -15.57 -3.84
CA GLU A 177 -23.57 -16.78 -4.44
C GLU A 177 -22.70 -17.30 -5.59
N PHE A 178 -22.17 -16.41 -6.43
CA PHE A 178 -21.29 -16.77 -7.54
C PHE A 178 -20.02 -17.45 -7.04
N ILE A 179 -19.32 -16.84 -6.08
CA ILE A 179 -18.08 -17.35 -5.49
C ILE A 179 -18.34 -18.70 -4.82
N ALA A 180 -19.41 -18.84 -4.03
CA ALA A 180 -19.74 -20.08 -3.34
C ALA A 180 -20.02 -21.25 -4.30
N THR A 181 -20.45 -20.96 -5.54
CA THR A 181 -20.85 -21.96 -6.53
C THR A 181 -19.80 -22.23 -7.61
N HIS A 182 -18.91 -21.27 -7.89
CA HIS A 182 -17.95 -21.35 -9.01
C HIS A 182 -16.48 -21.37 -8.55
N SER A 183 -16.18 -21.02 -7.30
CA SER A 183 -14.81 -21.01 -6.78
C SER A 183 -14.44 -22.30 -6.04
N GLY A 184 -13.14 -22.60 -5.99
CA GLY A 184 -12.59 -23.80 -5.37
C GLY A 184 -12.49 -23.74 -3.85
N ASN A 185 -11.42 -24.34 -3.32
CA ASN A 185 -11.08 -24.26 -1.90
C ASN A 185 -10.88 -22.80 -1.46
N PRO A 186 -11.21 -22.45 -0.21
CA PRO A 186 -10.77 -21.18 0.35
C PRO A 186 -9.24 -21.09 0.35
N VAL A 187 -8.73 -19.88 0.16
CA VAL A 187 -7.33 -19.51 0.30
C VAL A 187 -7.24 -18.65 1.55
N ALA A 188 -6.33 -19.00 2.46
CA ALA A 188 -6.19 -18.22 3.68
C ALA A 188 -5.61 -16.84 3.37
N TRP A 189 -5.94 -15.86 4.21
CA TRP A 189 -5.30 -14.55 4.15
C TRP A 189 -5.15 -13.95 5.55
N ARG A 190 -4.16 -13.06 5.70
CA ARG A 190 -3.98 -12.26 6.90
C ARG A 190 -3.47 -10.87 6.55
N TRP A 191 -3.82 -9.91 7.37
CA TRP A 191 -3.27 -8.56 7.38
C TRP A 191 -2.50 -8.38 8.68
N TYR A 192 -1.20 -8.13 8.55
CA TYR A 192 -0.27 -7.89 9.65
C TYR A 192 0.14 -6.42 9.64
N GLU A 193 -0.29 -5.64 10.62
CA GLU A 193 -0.02 -4.21 10.68
C GLU A 193 0.48 -3.78 12.06
N GLU A 194 1.55 -2.97 12.06
CA GLU A 194 2.16 -2.50 13.31
C GLU A 194 1.13 -1.77 14.19
N GLY A 195 0.96 -2.25 15.42
CA GLY A 195 0.14 -1.60 16.43
C GLY A 195 -1.34 -1.98 16.38
N TYR A 196 -1.75 -2.87 15.47
CA TYR A 196 -3.12 -3.38 15.43
C TYR A 196 -3.53 -4.04 16.76
N ASP A 197 -2.66 -4.88 17.32
CA ASP A 197 -2.83 -5.46 18.64
C ASP A 197 -1.63 -5.15 19.55
N ARG A 198 -1.29 -6.07 20.47
CA ARG A 198 -0.22 -5.80 21.43
C ARG A 198 1.12 -6.08 20.78
N GLU A 199 1.94 -5.05 20.73
CA GLU A 199 3.23 -5.06 20.06
C GLU A 199 4.40 -4.85 21.03
N PRO A 200 5.64 -5.17 20.61
CA PRO A 200 6.84 -4.77 21.33
C PRO A 200 6.95 -3.26 21.57
N THR A 201 6.32 -2.44 20.73
CA THR A 201 6.30 -0.97 20.84
C THR A 201 5.44 -0.46 22.00
N ASP A 202 4.55 -1.28 22.55
CA ASP A 202 3.73 -0.92 23.70
C ASP A 202 4.52 -0.90 25.02
N ASN A 203 4.27 0.12 25.83
CA ASN A 203 4.85 0.25 27.16
C ASN A 203 4.05 -0.50 28.26
N ALA A 204 2.82 -0.93 27.94
CA ALA A 204 1.87 -1.51 28.88
C ALA A 204 1.52 -2.96 28.52
N ALA A 205 0.73 -3.60 29.39
CA ALA A 205 0.26 -4.97 29.16
C ALA A 205 -0.88 -5.06 28.12
N THR A 206 -1.44 -3.93 27.73
CA THR A 206 -2.50 -3.76 26.74
C THR A 206 -1.96 -3.02 25.53
N ALA A 207 -2.50 -3.31 24.35
CA ALA A 207 -2.22 -2.55 23.14
C ALA A 207 -2.55 -1.07 23.36
N SER A 208 -1.62 -0.17 23.03
CA SER A 208 -1.83 1.27 23.04
C SER A 208 -2.36 1.79 21.71
N HIS A 209 -2.07 1.07 20.61
CA HIS A 209 -2.32 1.50 19.24
C HIS A 209 -1.63 2.83 18.86
N ASP A 210 -0.56 3.21 19.59
CA ASP A 210 0.21 4.44 19.35
C ASP A 210 1.03 4.39 18.04
N SER A 211 1.37 3.19 17.58
CA SER A 211 2.07 2.95 16.31
C SER A 211 1.12 2.67 15.14
N TYR A 212 -0.16 2.39 15.42
CA TYR A 212 -1.16 1.99 14.44
C TYR A 212 -1.63 3.14 13.56
N ILE A 213 -1.89 2.84 12.28
CA ILE A 213 -2.40 3.77 11.27
C ILE A 213 -3.69 3.17 10.70
N SER A 214 -4.85 3.55 11.23
CA SER A 214 -6.09 2.85 10.87
C SER A 214 -6.56 3.14 9.44
N HIS A 215 -6.26 4.33 8.89
CA HIS A 215 -6.58 4.63 7.49
C HIS A 215 -5.73 3.85 6.48
N HIS A 216 -4.73 3.09 6.97
CA HIS A 216 -3.92 2.14 6.21
C HIS A 216 -4.47 0.69 6.28
N GLU A 217 -5.34 0.36 7.23
CA GLU A 217 -5.94 -0.97 7.40
C GLU A 217 -7.14 -1.15 6.43
N ALA A 218 -6.84 -1.45 5.17
CA ALA A 218 -7.85 -1.55 4.10
C ALA A 218 -9.03 -2.49 4.42
N PRO A 219 -8.85 -3.68 5.02
CA PRO A 219 -9.97 -4.56 5.33
C PRO A 219 -10.96 -3.97 6.35
N GLN A 220 -10.53 -3.04 7.20
CA GLN A 220 -11.38 -2.35 8.20
C GLN A 220 -12.44 -1.43 7.55
N PHE A 221 -12.26 -1.04 6.28
CA PHE A 221 -13.24 -0.24 5.53
C PHE A 221 -14.45 -1.06 5.06
N PHE A 222 -14.37 -2.39 5.05
CA PHE A 222 -15.43 -3.27 4.57
C PHE A 222 -16.13 -3.96 5.74
N GLY A 223 -17.39 -3.65 5.98
CA GLY A 223 -18.15 -4.21 7.11
C GLY A 223 -18.30 -5.71 7.04
N TYR A 224 -18.43 -6.27 5.84
CA TYR A 224 -18.49 -7.72 5.67
C TYR A 224 -17.20 -8.45 6.06
N ILE A 225 -16.11 -7.70 6.28
CA ILE A 225 -14.85 -8.18 6.83
C ILE A 225 -14.74 -7.81 8.31
N ALA A 226 -14.75 -6.51 8.63
CA ALA A 226 -14.49 -5.98 9.97
C ALA A 226 -15.58 -6.34 10.99
N ASN A 227 -16.85 -6.35 10.56
CA ASN A 227 -18.02 -6.69 11.38
C ASN A 227 -18.39 -8.19 11.29
N ASN A 228 -17.41 -9.03 10.95
CA ASN A 228 -17.59 -10.47 10.79
C ASN A 228 -16.68 -11.29 11.73
N PRO A 229 -17.24 -11.90 12.79
CA PRO A 229 -16.48 -12.72 13.75
C PRO A 229 -15.65 -13.84 13.12
N ALA A 230 -16.07 -14.37 11.97
CA ALA A 230 -15.36 -15.44 11.28
C ALA A 230 -14.05 -14.96 10.62
N LEU A 231 -13.90 -13.65 10.39
CA LEU A 231 -12.76 -13.04 9.71
C LEU A 231 -11.82 -12.27 10.65
N LYS A 232 -12.24 -12.01 11.88
CA LYS A 232 -11.45 -11.31 12.89
C LYS A 232 -10.03 -11.86 13.06
N GLY A 233 -9.85 -13.18 13.01
CA GLY A 233 -8.54 -13.81 13.19
C GLY A 233 -7.50 -13.51 12.10
N ASN A 234 -7.92 -12.83 11.03
CA ASN A 234 -7.07 -12.39 9.93
C ASN A 234 -6.40 -11.03 10.19
N PHE A 235 -6.91 -10.22 11.11
CA PHE A 235 -6.29 -8.97 11.52
C PHE A 235 -5.32 -9.22 12.68
N ARG A 236 -4.08 -8.75 12.54
CA ARG A 236 -2.98 -9.06 13.46
C ARG A 236 -1.95 -7.94 13.52
N GLY A 237 -1.25 -7.86 14.64
CA GLY A 237 -0.03 -7.05 14.76
C GLY A 237 1.08 -7.50 13.80
N LEU A 238 2.00 -6.61 13.43
CA LEU A 238 3.17 -6.95 12.61
C LEU A 238 4.09 -7.98 13.28
N ASP A 239 4.30 -7.93 14.61
CA ASP A 239 5.14 -8.90 15.32
C ASP A 239 4.57 -10.33 15.28
N ASP A 240 3.24 -10.46 15.13
CA ASP A 240 2.58 -11.76 14.98
C ASP A 240 3.03 -12.50 13.73
N PHE A 241 3.43 -11.82 12.65
CA PHE A 241 3.99 -12.48 11.48
C PHE A 241 5.27 -13.25 11.84
N PHE A 242 6.16 -12.62 12.59
CA PHE A 242 7.42 -13.23 13.02
C PHE A 242 7.16 -14.35 14.02
N THR A 243 6.21 -14.16 14.94
CA THR A 243 5.77 -15.19 15.88
C THR A 243 5.16 -16.39 15.16
N ASP A 244 4.26 -16.17 14.20
CA ASP A 244 3.62 -17.22 13.40
C ASP A 244 4.66 -17.99 12.57
N MET A 245 5.63 -17.29 11.96
CA MET A 245 6.72 -17.92 11.21
C MET A 245 7.62 -18.77 12.11
N ALA A 246 7.99 -18.27 13.30
CA ALA A 246 8.81 -19.00 14.26
C ALA A 246 8.10 -20.23 14.85
N ALA A 247 6.78 -20.13 15.05
CA ALA A 247 5.96 -21.22 15.58
C ALA A 247 5.45 -22.21 14.51
N GLY A 248 5.64 -21.91 13.21
CA GLY A 248 5.03 -22.68 12.13
C GLY A 248 3.50 -22.60 12.11
N ALA A 249 2.94 -21.45 12.52
CA ALA A 249 1.50 -21.21 12.69
C ALA A 249 0.85 -20.43 11.53
N LEU A 250 1.60 -20.22 10.43
CA LEU A 250 0.98 -19.83 9.17
C LEU A 250 -0.02 -20.90 8.70
N PRO A 251 -1.07 -20.52 7.96
CA PRO A 251 -2.00 -21.48 7.37
C PRO A 251 -1.25 -22.56 6.57
N PRO A 252 -1.51 -23.86 6.82
CA PRO A 252 -0.71 -24.95 6.26
C PRO A 252 -0.85 -25.08 4.74
N ASP A 253 -1.97 -24.65 4.18
CA ASP A 253 -2.22 -24.65 2.72
C ASP A 253 -1.69 -23.38 2.02
N GLY A 254 -0.96 -22.52 2.76
CA GLY A 254 -0.50 -21.22 2.26
C GLY A 254 -1.62 -20.17 2.23
N GLY A 255 -1.33 -19.01 1.63
CA GLY A 255 -2.26 -17.89 1.58
C GLY A 255 -1.69 -16.60 1.03
N VAL A 256 -2.49 -15.53 1.15
CA VAL A 256 -2.10 -14.15 0.81
C VAL A 256 -1.90 -13.37 2.11
N PHE A 257 -0.71 -12.82 2.32
CA PHE A 257 -0.37 -12.13 3.57
C PHE A 257 0.09 -10.70 3.26
N TYR A 258 -0.57 -9.72 3.86
CA TYR A 258 -0.20 -8.31 3.79
C TYR A 258 0.60 -7.96 5.04
N LEU A 259 1.68 -7.20 4.89
CA LEU A 259 2.54 -6.76 6.00
C LEU A 259 2.76 -5.26 5.88
N ARG A 260 2.45 -4.51 6.94
CA ARG A 260 2.54 -3.05 6.95
C ARG A 260 3.19 -2.54 8.23
N GLY A 261 4.05 -1.54 8.07
CA GLY A 261 4.67 -0.80 9.17
C GLY A 261 3.73 0.25 9.76
N GLY A 262 4.25 1.12 10.62
CA GLY A 262 3.45 2.16 11.26
C GLY A 262 4.24 3.38 11.71
N TYR A 263 3.68 4.12 12.67
CA TYR A 263 4.33 5.32 13.24
C TYR A 263 5.57 5.03 14.10
N ALA A 264 5.92 3.75 14.30
CA ALA A 264 7.13 3.35 15.01
C ALA A 264 7.80 2.19 14.27
N ASN A 265 8.48 1.31 15.01
CA ASN A 265 9.01 0.08 14.44
C ASN A 265 9.17 -0.96 15.54
N ILE A 266 8.73 -2.18 15.28
CA ILE A 266 8.74 -3.28 16.28
C ILE A 266 10.16 -3.68 16.71
N ALA A 267 11.18 -3.33 15.90
CA ALA A 267 12.58 -3.58 16.21
C ALA A 267 13.21 -2.53 17.17
N LYS A 268 12.50 -1.44 17.47
CA LYS A 268 12.99 -0.29 18.27
C LYS A 268 14.33 0.28 17.77
N GLN A 269 14.52 0.24 16.46
CA GLN A 269 15.62 0.89 15.76
C GLN A 269 15.46 2.40 15.83
N GLU A 270 16.60 3.09 15.87
CA GLU A 270 16.68 4.54 15.96
C GLU A 270 17.33 5.10 14.69
N PRO A 271 16.79 6.19 14.12
CA PRO A 271 17.37 6.81 12.94
C PRO A 271 18.81 7.27 13.17
N TYR A 272 19.63 7.19 12.12
CA TYR A 272 21.01 7.65 12.21
C TYR A 272 21.10 9.17 12.39
N VAL A 273 21.75 9.60 13.48
CA VAL A 273 22.09 11.00 13.71
C VAL A 273 23.58 11.21 13.47
N ARG A 274 23.93 12.01 12.45
CA ARG A 274 25.33 12.35 12.15
C ARG A 274 25.99 13.02 13.36
N PRO A 275 27.23 12.65 13.73
CA PRO A 275 28.00 13.36 14.75
C PRO A 275 28.11 14.86 14.44
N GLY A 276 27.93 15.69 15.48
CA GLY A 276 27.93 17.16 15.34
C GLY A 276 26.59 17.77 14.90
N THR A 277 25.55 16.97 14.67
CA THR A 277 24.19 17.49 14.44
C THR A 277 23.70 18.29 15.66
N PRO A 278 23.20 19.52 15.49
CA PRO A 278 22.65 20.32 16.59
C PRO A 278 21.56 19.56 17.38
N PRO A 279 21.47 19.72 18.72
CA PRO A 279 20.55 18.93 19.55
C PRO A 279 19.07 19.01 19.14
N ASN A 280 18.58 20.19 18.77
CA ASN A 280 17.21 20.39 18.30
C ASN A 280 16.91 19.59 17.01
N LYS A 281 17.87 19.53 16.07
CA LYS A 281 17.77 18.77 14.83
C LYS A 281 17.93 17.27 15.08
N ALA A 282 18.84 16.88 15.97
CA ALA A 282 18.99 15.49 16.38
C ALA A 282 17.70 14.94 17.00
N GLN A 283 16.98 15.73 17.81
CA GLN A 283 15.68 15.34 18.37
C GLN A 283 14.62 15.15 17.29
N LYS A 284 14.55 16.04 16.30
CA LYS A 284 13.65 15.90 15.14
C LYS A 284 13.94 14.63 14.35
N ILE A 285 15.22 14.31 14.13
CA ILE A 285 15.63 13.08 13.44
C ILE A 285 15.18 11.84 14.22
N ARG A 286 15.45 11.80 15.53
CA ARG A 286 15.06 10.68 16.40
C ARG A 286 13.54 10.45 16.49
N ALA A 287 12.74 11.48 16.22
CA ALA A 287 11.29 11.34 16.21
C ALA A 287 10.78 10.56 14.98
N MET A 288 11.59 10.43 13.93
CA MET A 288 11.18 9.77 12.67
C MET A 288 11.49 8.27 12.72
N ARG A 289 10.83 7.56 13.62
CA ARG A 289 11.08 6.14 13.90
C ARG A 289 10.10 5.18 13.22
N GLY A 290 9.20 5.69 12.38
CA GLY A 290 8.29 4.89 11.55
C GLY A 290 9.03 3.97 10.59
N ASP A 291 8.41 2.87 10.20
CA ASP A 291 8.97 1.86 9.27
C ASP A 291 8.08 1.56 8.05
N ASP A 292 7.11 2.43 7.76
CA ASP A 292 6.23 2.35 6.57
C ASP A 292 6.70 3.21 5.37
N ASP A 293 7.83 3.91 5.51
CA ASP A 293 8.47 4.76 4.50
C ASP A 293 7.75 6.11 4.26
N HIS A 294 6.69 6.42 5.04
CA HIS A 294 5.94 7.66 4.92
C HIS A 294 6.73 8.89 5.45
N PRO A 295 6.80 9.99 4.69
CA PRO A 295 7.62 11.14 4.99
C PRO A 295 7.14 11.87 6.24
N GLY A 296 8.11 12.29 7.05
CA GLY A 296 7.89 13.17 8.19
C GLY A 296 7.76 12.45 9.53
N TYR A 297 7.58 11.13 9.54
CA TYR A 297 7.67 10.31 10.75
C TYR A 297 8.41 8.97 10.56
N SER A 298 8.70 8.53 9.34
CA SER A 298 9.53 7.34 9.08
C SER A 298 10.97 7.71 8.69
N ASP A 299 11.85 6.70 8.77
CA ASP A 299 13.19 6.74 8.20
C ASP A 299 13.36 5.60 7.20
N ARG A 300 13.79 5.94 5.97
CA ARG A 300 13.88 4.98 4.86
C ARG A 300 14.77 3.78 5.13
N GLN A 301 15.82 3.95 5.95
CA GLN A 301 16.70 2.85 6.31
C GLN A 301 16.00 1.92 7.30
N ILE A 302 15.21 2.46 8.23
CA ILE A 302 14.38 1.63 9.13
C ILE A 302 13.32 0.88 8.30
N SER A 303 12.68 1.54 7.34
CA SER A 303 11.69 0.91 6.45
C SER A 303 12.27 -0.23 5.61
N GLU A 304 13.41 -0.04 4.94
CA GLU A 304 14.02 -1.16 4.21
C GLU A 304 14.59 -2.23 5.14
N ALA A 305 14.96 -1.90 6.37
CA ALA A 305 15.34 -2.88 7.38
C ALA A 305 14.15 -3.75 7.80
N MET A 306 12.94 -3.17 7.93
CA MET A 306 11.71 -3.93 8.14
C MET A 306 11.46 -4.89 6.98
N ALA A 307 11.51 -4.39 5.74
CA ALA A 307 11.37 -5.23 4.54
C ALA A 307 12.43 -6.35 4.48
N ALA A 308 13.68 -6.04 4.81
CA ALA A 308 14.76 -7.04 4.86
C ALA A 308 14.55 -8.08 5.95
N ARG A 309 14.02 -7.72 7.13
CA ARG A 309 13.65 -8.69 8.18
C ARG A 309 12.58 -9.65 7.68
N VAL A 310 11.52 -9.14 7.04
CA VAL A 310 10.46 -9.99 6.47
C VAL A 310 11.03 -10.95 5.42
N VAL A 311 11.81 -10.43 4.46
CA VAL A 311 12.42 -11.26 3.41
C VAL A 311 13.39 -12.29 4.01
N ASN A 312 14.21 -11.91 5.01
CA ASN A 312 15.10 -12.82 5.72
C ASN A 312 14.33 -13.93 6.43
N THR A 313 13.23 -13.62 7.12
CA THR A 313 12.39 -14.60 7.81
C THR A 313 11.79 -15.61 6.84
N ILE A 314 11.33 -15.16 5.66
CA ILE A 314 10.80 -16.03 4.61
C ILE A 314 11.92 -16.88 3.98
N ALA A 315 13.00 -16.23 3.54
CA ALA A 315 14.11 -16.87 2.84
C ALA A 315 14.94 -17.81 3.74
N GLY A 316 14.97 -17.54 5.05
CA GLY A 316 15.64 -18.35 6.06
C GLY A 316 14.92 -19.66 6.39
N ASN A 317 13.66 -19.82 5.98
CA ASN A 317 12.91 -21.06 6.13
C ASN A 317 12.78 -21.76 4.76
N PRO A 318 13.55 -22.85 4.49
CA PRO A 318 13.56 -23.51 3.18
C PRO A 318 12.20 -24.06 2.75
N GLU A 319 11.37 -24.49 3.70
CA GLU A 319 10.06 -25.05 3.41
C GLU A 319 9.06 -23.98 2.98
N ILE A 320 9.18 -22.77 3.52
CA ILE A 320 8.37 -21.61 3.12
C ILE A 320 8.94 -20.95 1.86
N TRP A 321 10.26 -20.74 1.80
CA TRP A 321 10.93 -20.10 0.67
C TRP A 321 10.59 -20.76 -0.67
N LYS A 322 10.64 -22.09 -0.77
CA LYS A 322 10.41 -22.83 -2.03
C LYS A 322 9.00 -22.67 -2.62
N GLN A 323 8.09 -22.05 -1.87
CA GLN A 323 6.68 -21.84 -2.22
C GLN A 323 6.25 -20.37 -2.03
N SER A 324 7.19 -19.43 -1.95
CA SER A 324 6.88 -18.02 -1.73
C SER A 324 7.10 -17.15 -2.98
N ALA A 325 6.34 -16.05 -3.02
CA ALA A 325 6.65 -14.87 -3.79
C ALA A 325 6.39 -13.66 -2.87
N THR A 326 7.40 -12.84 -2.65
CA THR A 326 7.30 -11.60 -1.88
C THR A 326 7.24 -10.45 -2.86
N ILE A 327 6.24 -9.58 -2.69
CA ILE A 327 6.07 -8.36 -3.47
C ILE A 327 6.33 -7.20 -2.53
N ILE A 328 7.30 -6.34 -2.87
CA ILE A 328 7.52 -5.06 -2.20
C ILE A 328 6.93 -4.00 -3.12
N THR A 329 5.96 -3.23 -2.64
CA THR A 329 5.30 -2.14 -3.37
C THR A 329 4.86 -1.05 -2.40
N TYR A 330 4.47 0.08 -2.95
CA TYR A 330 3.93 1.22 -2.23
C TYR A 330 2.45 1.43 -2.56
N ASP A 331 1.70 2.03 -1.65
CA ASP A 331 0.32 2.45 -1.89
C ASP A 331 0.28 3.71 -2.75
N GLU A 332 1.11 4.71 -2.45
CA GLU A 332 1.20 5.95 -3.23
C GLU A 332 2.65 6.49 -3.37
N SER A 333 2.82 7.78 -3.70
CA SER A 333 4.11 8.36 -4.15
C SER A 333 4.66 9.48 -3.27
N ASP A 334 3.99 9.79 -2.16
CA ASP A 334 4.15 10.98 -1.32
C ASP A 334 4.01 12.32 -2.06
N GLY A 335 3.52 12.29 -3.31
CA GLY A 335 3.55 13.42 -4.22
C GLY A 335 4.96 13.79 -4.72
N LEU A 336 5.94 12.88 -4.60
CA LEU A 336 7.27 13.08 -5.18
C LEU A 336 7.23 13.02 -6.71
N TYR A 337 8.21 13.66 -7.35
CA TYR A 337 8.29 13.76 -8.79
C TYR A 337 8.59 12.40 -9.44
N ASP A 338 7.72 12.00 -10.36
CA ASP A 338 8.04 11.04 -11.41
C ASP A 338 7.93 11.70 -12.79
N HIS A 339 8.71 11.22 -13.75
CA HIS A 339 8.74 11.80 -15.10
C HIS A 339 7.65 11.28 -16.03
N VAL A 340 6.99 10.15 -15.71
CA VAL A 340 5.89 9.61 -16.51
C VAL A 340 4.58 10.25 -16.04
N PRO A 341 3.84 10.92 -16.93
CA PRO A 341 2.58 11.54 -16.54
C PRO A 341 1.52 10.48 -16.21
N PRO A 342 0.72 10.69 -15.15
CA PRO A 342 -0.42 9.82 -14.84
C PRO A 342 -1.46 9.85 -15.96
N ARG A 343 -2.22 8.76 -16.09
CA ARG A 343 -3.26 8.61 -17.12
C ARG A 343 -4.63 8.82 -16.50
N ILE A 344 -5.40 9.75 -17.06
CA ILE A 344 -6.83 9.89 -16.73
C ILE A 344 -7.57 8.64 -17.25
N LEU A 345 -8.18 7.89 -16.33
CA LEU A 345 -8.90 6.65 -16.65
C LEU A 345 -10.42 6.86 -16.65
N SER A 346 -10.89 7.62 -15.66
CA SER A 346 -12.30 7.86 -15.38
C SER A 346 -12.53 9.27 -14.83
N TYR A 347 -13.75 9.56 -14.42
CA TYR A 347 -14.17 10.82 -13.81
C TYR A 347 -15.09 10.48 -12.65
N GLY A 348 -14.96 11.25 -11.57
CA GLY A 348 -15.76 11.10 -10.37
C GLY A 348 -17.14 11.76 -10.49
N PRO A 349 -17.99 11.59 -9.46
CA PRO A 349 -19.29 12.25 -9.38
C PRO A 349 -19.24 13.79 -9.43
N ASP A 350 -18.10 14.38 -9.07
CA ASP A 350 -17.83 15.82 -9.10
C ASP A 350 -17.35 16.31 -10.49
N GLY A 351 -17.18 15.40 -11.44
CA GLY A 351 -16.64 15.68 -12.77
C GLY A 351 -15.13 15.88 -12.80
N LEU A 352 -14.42 15.66 -11.69
CA LEU A 352 -12.96 15.68 -11.64
C LEU A 352 -12.38 14.35 -12.14
N PRO A 353 -11.16 14.35 -12.71
CA PRO A 353 -10.50 13.12 -13.16
C PRO A 353 -10.29 12.13 -12.01
N LEU A 354 -10.61 10.86 -12.27
CA LEU A 354 -10.08 9.71 -11.54
C LEU A 354 -8.94 9.16 -12.40
N ALA A 355 -7.73 9.61 -12.09
CA ALA A 355 -6.54 9.20 -12.81
C ALA A 355 -5.86 8.05 -12.07
N ARG A 356 -5.20 7.19 -12.83
CA ARG A 356 -4.14 6.36 -12.29
C ARG A 356 -3.09 7.28 -11.68
N GLY A 357 -2.63 6.97 -10.47
CA GLY A 357 -1.67 7.80 -9.76
C GLY A 357 -0.27 7.77 -10.37
N ILE A 358 0.68 8.32 -9.63
CA ILE A 358 2.10 8.31 -10.00
C ILE A 358 2.66 6.88 -9.97
N ARG A 359 3.73 6.62 -10.74
CA ARG A 359 4.43 5.33 -10.70
C ARG A 359 4.96 5.03 -9.31
N VAL A 360 4.76 3.80 -8.86
CA VAL A 360 5.27 3.29 -7.59
C VAL A 360 6.28 2.17 -7.83
N PRO A 361 7.35 2.07 -7.04
CA PRO A 361 8.28 0.95 -7.14
C PRO A 361 7.56 -0.38 -6.86
N LEU A 362 7.84 -1.42 -7.67
CA LEU A 362 7.40 -2.78 -7.38
C LEU A 362 8.53 -3.77 -7.64
N ILE A 363 8.86 -4.59 -6.65
CA ILE A 363 9.88 -5.65 -6.75
C ILE A 363 9.26 -6.99 -6.41
N VAL A 364 9.50 -8.01 -7.24
CA VAL A 364 9.11 -9.40 -6.97
C VAL A 364 10.33 -10.23 -6.62
N ILE A 365 10.32 -10.84 -5.44
CA ILE A 365 11.36 -11.70 -4.87
C ILE A 365 10.81 -13.12 -4.73
N SER A 366 11.43 -14.11 -5.38
CA SER A 366 10.97 -15.51 -5.32
C SER A 366 12.09 -16.48 -5.71
N PRO A 367 12.10 -17.73 -5.21
CA PRO A 367 12.94 -18.80 -5.78
C PRO A 367 12.75 -19.03 -7.28
N TYR A 368 11.57 -18.68 -7.83
CA TYR A 368 11.21 -18.87 -9.24
C TYR A 368 11.49 -17.65 -10.11
N ALA A 369 11.95 -16.54 -9.54
CA ALA A 369 12.10 -15.29 -10.27
C ALA A 369 13.16 -15.37 -11.37
N ARG A 370 12.98 -14.55 -12.41
CA ARG A 370 14.09 -14.12 -13.28
C ARG A 370 15.09 -13.33 -12.43
N VAL A 371 16.36 -13.36 -12.83
CA VAL A 371 17.44 -12.67 -12.12
C VAL A 371 17.89 -11.43 -12.89
N HIS A 372 18.16 -10.34 -12.15
CA HIS A 372 18.64 -9.07 -12.69
C HIS A 372 17.82 -8.58 -13.90
N ALA A 373 16.50 -8.53 -13.72
CA ALA A 373 15.58 -8.19 -14.80
C ALA A 373 14.71 -6.97 -14.45
N VAL A 374 14.37 -6.20 -15.48
CA VAL A 374 13.33 -5.18 -15.40
C VAL A 374 12.15 -5.65 -16.24
N SER A 375 10.95 -5.60 -15.67
CA SER A 375 9.71 -5.80 -16.38
C SER A 375 9.06 -4.45 -16.68
N HIS A 376 8.58 -4.30 -17.91
CA HIS A 376 7.95 -3.08 -18.40
C HIS A 376 6.44 -3.22 -18.59
N VAL A 377 5.85 -4.29 -18.04
CA VAL A 377 4.39 -4.50 -18.05
C VAL A 377 3.73 -3.29 -17.41
N GLU A 378 2.80 -2.68 -18.13
CA GLU A 378 1.98 -1.59 -17.61
C GLU A 378 0.95 -2.16 -16.64
N GLY A 379 0.81 -1.55 -15.46
CA GLY A 379 -0.17 -1.96 -14.47
C GLY A 379 -0.34 -0.97 -13.32
N ASP A 380 -1.22 -1.30 -12.40
CA ASP A 380 -1.35 -0.62 -11.10
C ASP A 380 -1.54 -1.69 -10.01
N HIS A 381 -2.09 -1.38 -8.84
CA HIS A 381 -2.30 -2.42 -7.81
C HIS A 381 -3.20 -3.57 -8.30
N ASN A 382 -4.01 -3.37 -9.35
CA ASN A 382 -4.75 -4.46 -10.00
C ASN A 382 -3.82 -5.55 -10.58
N ALA A 383 -2.58 -5.24 -10.93
CA ALA A 383 -1.60 -6.24 -11.40
C ALA A 383 -1.27 -7.27 -10.31
N VAL A 384 -1.24 -6.84 -9.05
CA VAL A 384 -1.07 -7.73 -7.88
C VAL A 384 -2.28 -8.63 -7.75
N ILE A 385 -3.49 -8.06 -7.84
CA ILE A 385 -4.76 -8.79 -7.77
C ILE A 385 -4.86 -9.82 -8.89
N GLU A 386 -4.58 -9.44 -10.14
CA GLU A 386 -4.59 -10.34 -11.29
C GLU A 386 -3.58 -11.50 -11.10
N THR A 387 -2.41 -11.21 -10.53
CA THR A 387 -1.41 -12.24 -10.20
C THR A 387 -1.91 -13.20 -9.13
N ILE A 388 -2.54 -12.70 -8.06
CA ILE A 388 -3.15 -13.53 -7.01
C ILE A 388 -4.26 -14.41 -7.61
N ASN A 389 -5.11 -13.82 -8.46
CA ASN A 389 -6.17 -14.55 -9.17
C ASN A 389 -5.58 -15.68 -10.03
N ALA A 390 -4.50 -15.41 -10.76
CA ALA A 390 -3.83 -16.39 -11.60
C ALA A 390 -3.19 -17.54 -10.80
N ILE A 391 -2.56 -17.23 -9.65
CA ILE A 391 -1.93 -18.22 -8.78
C ILE A 391 -2.95 -19.15 -8.14
N PHE A 392 -4.06 -18.60 -7.64
CA PHE A 392 -5.05 -19.34 -6.85
C PHE A 392 -6.30 -19.76 -7.62
N GLY A 393 -6.41 -19.39 -8.91
CA GLY A 393 -7.57 -19.69 -9.74
C GLY A 393 -8.85 -18.98 -9.28
N LEU A 394 -8.72 -17.73 -8.83
CA LEU A 394 -9.84 -16.92 -8.36
C LEU A 394 -10.53 -16.19 -9.52
N PRO A 395 -11.84 -15.91 -9.43
CA PRO A 395 -12.49 -15.02 -10.39
C PRO A 395 -11.97 -13.59 -10.23
N ALA A 396 -11.77 -12.90 -11.35
CA ALA A 396 -11.50 -11.46 -11.33
C ALA A 396 -12.66 -10.69 -10.67
N LEU A 397 -12.34 -9.70 -9.84
CA LEU A 397 -13.27 -8.81 -9.17
C LEU A 397 -14.17 -8.10 -10.19
N ALA A 398 -13.60 -7.63 -11.30
CA ALA A 398 -14.37 -7.00 -12.37
C ALA A 398 -15.43 -7.91 -13.02
N ASN A 399 -15.28 -9.24 -12.89
CA ASN A 399 -16.19 -10.24 -13.45
C ASN A 399 -17.24 -10.73 -12.45
N LEU A 400 -17.15 -10.33 -11.18
CA LEU A 400 -18.17 -10.69 -10.19
C LEU A 400 -19.52 -10.04 -10.55
N PRO A 401 -20.66 -10.72 -10.38
CA PRO A 401 -21.94 -10.27 -10.94
C PRO A 401 -22.40 -8.86 -10.52
N ASP A 402 -22.18 -8.43 -9.27
CA ASP A 402 -22.56 -7.10 -8.81
C ASP A 402 -21.61 -6.03 -9.37
N GLU A 403 -20.30 -6.28 -9.41
CA GLU A 403 -19.30 -5.39 -10.04
C GLU A 403 -19.54 -5.28 -11.54
N ALA A 404 -19.67 -6.41 -12.25
CA ALA A 404 -19.90 -6.42 -13.69
C ALA A 404 -21.16 -5.65 -14.10
N GLN A 405 -22.24 -5.75 -13.31
CA GLN A 405 -23.44 -4.94 -13.53
C GLN A 405 -23.16 -3.45 -13.32
N ALA A 406 -22.45 -3.08 -12.25
CA ALA A 406 -22.10 -1.70 -11.97
C ALA A 406 -21.20 -1.11 -13.07
N LEU A 407 -20.19 -1.84 -13.52
CA LEU A 407 -19.32 -1.43 -14.63
C LEU A 407 -20.09 -1.22 -15.93
N ALA A 408 -21.05 -2.09 -16.24
CA ALA A 408 -21.91 -1.91 -17.40
C ALA A 408 -22.82 -0.67 -17.27
N ALA A 409 -23.38 -0.44 -16.08
CA ALA A 409 -24.21 0.73 -15.79
C ALA A 409 -23.41 2.05 -15.83
N GLY A 410 -22.15 2.03 -15.39
CA GLY A 410 -21.26 3.19 -15.37
C GLY A 410 -20.94 3.73 -16.78
N ARG A 411 -21.15 2.93 -17.83
CA ARG A 411 -21.00 3.37 -19.23
C ARG A 411 -22.22 4.12 -19.77
N ALA A 412 -23.28 4.25 -18.98
CA ALA A 412 -24.50 4.95 -19.39
C ALA A 412 -24.34 6.49 -19.29
N PRO A 413 -25.07 7.28 -20.10
CA PRO A 413 -24.97 8.74 -20.12
C PRO A 413 -25.01 9.46 -18.77
N PRO A 414 -25.76 9.02 -17.74
CA PRO A 414 -25.78 9.68 -16.43
C PRO A 414 -24.44 9.68 -15.68
N PHE A 415 -23.51 8.80 -16.04
CA PHE A 415 -22.20 8.67 -15.41
C PHE A 415 -21.05 9.19 -16.28
N ASN A 416 -21.36 9.73 -17.46
CA ASN A 416 -20.32 10.24 -18.35
C ASN A 416 -19.61 11.43 -17.71
N GLY A 417 -18.29 11.45 -17.84
CA GLY A 417 -17.45 12.58 -17.47
C GLY A 417 -17.67 13.82 -18.36
N PRO A 418 -16.90 14.90 -18.11
CA PRO A 418 -16.95 16.13 -18.88
C PRO A 418 -16.89 15.88 -20.40
N ASN A 419 -17.68 16.65 -21.16
CA ASN A 419 -17.81 16.50 -22.62
C ASN A 419 -18.34 15.14 -23.10
N GLY A 420 -19.00 14.37 -22.21
CA GLY A 420 -19.61 13.09 -22.57
C GLY A 420 -18.62 11.92 -22.62
N VAL A 421 -17.49 12.01 -21.92
CA VAL A 421 -16.52 10.91 -21.84
C VAL A 421 -17.16 9.70 -21.16
N VAL A 422 -17.14 8.56 -21.85
CA VAL A 422 -17.69 7.29 -21.34
C VAL A 422 -16.69 6.62 -20.39
N GLN A 423 -17.20 6.12 -19.26
CA GLN A 423 -16.42 5.49 -18.19
C GLN A 423 -15.94 4.06 -18.55
N ASN A 424 -15.02 3.94 -19.51
CA ASN A 424 -14.54 2.63 -19.99
C ASN A 424 -13.62 1.87 -19.02
N TYR A 425 -12.92 2.60 -18.14
CA TYR A 425 -11.89 2.07 -17.23
C TYR A 425 -12.24 2.26 -15.75
N LEU A 426 -13.53 2.44 -15.45
CA LEU A 426 -14.03 2.59 -14.09
C LEU A 426 -13.84 1.30 -13.28
N GLY A 427 -13.58 1.42 -11.98
CA GLY A 427 -13.57 0.27 -11.06
C GLY A 427 -12.38 -0.66 -11.25
N PRO A 428 -12.50 -1.93 -10.82
CA PRO A 428 -11.41 -2.89 -10.85
C PRO A 428 -11.07 -3.25 -12.29
N ARG A 429 -9.76 -3.40 -12.53
CA ARG A 429 -9.14 -3.66 -13.82
C ARG A 429 -8.29 -4.92 -13.78
N ASP A 430 -8.58 -5.82 -12.84
CA ASP A 430 -7.93 -7.12 -12.64
C ASP A 430 -8.36 -8.19 -13.66
N ILE A 431 -8.71 -7.72 -14.86
CA ILE A 431 -8.91 -8.49 -16.07
C ILE A 431 -7.83 -8.06 -17.06
N ASN A 432 -7.33 -8.99 -17.86
CA ASN A 432 -6.37 -8.68 -18.91
C ASN A 432 -6.91 -7.55 -19.81
N SER A 433 -6.43 -6.34 -19.55
CA SER A 433 -6.89 -5.11 -20.15
C SER A 433 -5.74 -4.52 -20.95
N GLN A 434 -6.04 -3.64 -21.88
CA GLN A 434 -4.98 -2.98 -22.68
C GLN A 434 -4.04 -2.11 -21.83
N ILE A 435 -4.36 -1.89 -20.54
CA ILE A 435 -3.73 -0.88 -19.69
C ILE A 435 -3.28 -1.43 -18.34
N SER A 436 -3.50 -2.72 -18.07
CA SER A 436 -3.07 -3.42 -16.87
C SER A 436 -2.84 -4.89 -17.22
N GLY A 437 -1.63 -5.37 -16.96
CA GLY A 437 -1.30 -6.79 -16.98
C GLY A 437 -0.97 -7.33 -15.58
N ASP A 438 -0.46 -8.56 -15.54
CA ASP A 438 -0.06 -9.25 -14.32
C ASP A 438 1.46 -9.14 -14.04
N LEU A 439 1.89 -9.72 -12.91
CA LEU A 439 3.28 -9.81 -12.49
C LEU A 439 3.94 -11.13 -12.89
N LEU A 440 3.32 -11.96 -13.73
CA LEU A 440 3.86 -13.28 -14.10
C LEU A 440 5.16 -13.18 -14.90
N SER A 441 5.40 -12.04 -15.54
CA SER A 441 6.70 -11.70 -16.12
C SER A 441 7.84 -11.69 -15.09
N ALA A 442 7.58 -11.71 -13.78
CA ALA A 442 8.62 -11.87 -12.77
C ALA A 442 9.28 -13.26 -12.81
N PHE A 443 8.58 -14.30 -13.25
CA PHE A 443 8.99 -15.68 -13.06
C PHE A 443 9.74 -16.25 -14.28
N ASP A 444 10.75 -17.06 -14.02
CA ASP A 444 11.51 -17.77 -15.04
C ASP A 444 10.76 -19.05 -15.45
N PRO A 445 10.38 -19.21 -16.73
CA PRO A 445 9.64 -20.38 -17.17
C PRO A 445 10.36 -21.71 -16.94
N LYS A 446 11.70 -21.75 -17.02
CA LYS A 446 12.45 -22.98 -16.78
C LYS A 446 12.45 -23.34 -15.29
N ARG A 447 12.53 -22.37 -14.38
CA ARG A 447 12.41 -22.63 -12.93
C ARG A 447 11.00 -23.14 -12.59
N LEU A 448 9.97 -22.51 -13.14
CA LEU A 448 8.57 -22.97 -12.97
C LEU A 448 8.36 -24.40 -13.48
N LEU A 449 9.00 -24.78 -14.59
CA LEU A 449 8.94 -26.12 -15.17
C LEU A 449 9.90 -27.13 -14.51
N GLY A 450 10.67 -26.73 -13.49
CA GLY A 450 11.68 -27.59 -12.85
C GLY A 450 12.89 -27.93 -13.73
N LEU A 451 13.11 -27.18 -14.81
CA LEU A 451 14.23 -27.32 -15.74
C LEU A 451 15.49 -26.56 -15.31
N GLU A 452 15.34 -25.57 -14.42
CA GLU A 452 16.43 -24.88 -13.73
C GLU A 452 16.21 -24.96 -12.21
N PRO A 453 17.29 -25.02 -11.40
CA PRO A 453 17.16 -25.06 -9.96
C PRO A 453 16.56 -23.75 -9.42
N LEU A 454 15.79 -23.87 -8.33
CA LEU A 454 15.31 -22.73 -7.56
C LEU A 454 16.48 -21.88 -7.05
N LEU A 455 16.29 -20.57 -7.00
CA LEU A 455 17.24 -19.69 -6.31
C LEU A 455 17.25 -20.05 -4.81
N PRO A 456 18.42 -20.18 -4.17
CA PRO A 456 18.49 -20.46 -2.74
C PRO A 456 18.03 -19.24 -1.94
N GLY A 457 17.50 -19.44 -0.73
CA GLY A 457 17.07 -18.33 0.14
C GLY A 457 18.19 -17.33 0.44
N SER A 458 19.44 -17.81 0.54
CA SER A 458 20.62 -16.96 0.70
C SER A 458 20.86 -15.98 -0.46
N TYR A 459 20.21 -16.18 -1.61
CA TYR A 459 20.23 -15.22 -2.72
C TYR A 459 19.42 -13.96 -2.39
N ALA A 460 18.35 -14.10 -1.61
CA ALA A 460 17.54 -12.98 -1.11
C ALA A 460 18.11 -12.37 0.17
N SER A 461 18.68 -13.18 1.07
CA SER A 461 19.03 -12.70 2.41
C SER A 461 20.00 -11.51 2.45
N ILE A 462 19.74 -10.60 3.40
CA ILE A 462 20.64 -9.54 3.86
C ILE A 462 21.26 -9.99 5.19
N ALA A 463 22.54 -9.71 5.43
CA ALA A 463 23.18 -10.04 6.71
C ALA A 463 22.52 -9.28 7.87
N ASP A 464 22.23 -9.96 8.99
CA ASP A 464 21.55 -9.37 10.16
C ASP A 464 22.32 -8.17 10.74
N GLU A 465 23.65 -8.22 10.68
CA GLU A 465 24.50 -7.10 11.11
C GLU A 465 24.32 -5.86 10.21
N ALA A 466 24.03 -6.06 8.92
CA ALA A 466 23.76 -4.94 8.00
C ALA A 466 22.37 -4.34 8.27
N VAL A 467 21.36 -5.20 8.47
CA VAL A 467 19.96 -4.79 8.76
C VAL A 467 19.85 -3.92 10.02
N THR A 468 20.76 -4.12 10.99
CA THR A 468 20.75 -3.40 12.27
C THR A 468 21.80 -2.28 12.37
N SER A 469 22.62 -2.08 11.34
CA SER A 469 23.69 -1.08 11.33
C SER A 469 23.31 0.15 10.53
N PHE A 470 23.27 1.30 11.21
CA PHE A 470 22.93 2.59 10.59
C PHE A 470 24.13 3.57 10.64
N PRO A 471 24.43 4.30 9.54
CA PRO A 471 23.78 4.15 8.25
C PRO A 471 24.22 2.84 7.59
N HIS A 472 23.34 2.23 6.80
CA HIS A 472 23.61 0.97 6.12
C HIS A 472 24.89 1.08 5.29
N TYR A 473 25.78 0.09 5.48
CA TYR A 473 27.11 0.04 4.87
C TYR A 473 27.98 1.30 5.04
N GLY A 474 27.68 2.14 6.04
CA GLY A 474 28.37 3.42 6.25
C GLY A 474 28.09 4.44 5.15
N SER A 475 26.88 4.45 4.56
CA SER A 475 26.50 5.28 3.41
C SER A 475 27.35 5.02 2.15
N ARG A 476 27.75 3.76 1.95
CA ARG A 476 28.50 3.29 0.79
C ARG A 476 27.80 2.11 0.11
N GLY A 477 26.47 2.12 0.15
CA GLY A 477 25.66 1.04 -0.37
C GLY A 477 25.87 0.80 -1.87
N CYS A 478 25.94 1.86 -2.70
CA CYS A 478 26.22 1.72 -4.13
C CYS A 478 27.57 1.04 -4.38
N ALA A 479 28.62 1.49 -3.68
CA ALA A 479 29.95 0.89 -3.80
C ALA A 479 29.99 -0.56 -3.30
N THR A 480 29.27 -0.86 -2.23
CA THR A 480 29.17 -2.22 -1.64
C THR A 480 28.48 -3.18 -2.61
N LEU A 481 27.45 -2.70 -3.33
CA LEU A 481 26.70 -3.49 -4.29
C LEU A 481 27.35 -3.52 -5.69
N GLY A 482 28.40 -2.73 -5.92
CA GLY A 482 29.01 -2.58 -7.25
C GLY A 482 28.10 -1.85 -8.25
N ILE A 483 27.19 -1.00 -7.77
CA ILE A 483 26.26 -0.22 -8.60
C ILE A 483 26.88 1.14 -8.92
N VAL A 484 26.89 1.48 -10.21
CA VAL A 484 27.20 2.82 -10.69
C VAL A 484 25.89 3.47 -11.14
N THR A 485 25.44 4.49 -10.41
CA THR A 485 24.23 5.24 -10.74
C THR A 485 24.39 5.99 -12.06
N GLU A 486 23.28 6.26 -12.74
CA GLU A 486 23.31 6.85 -14.09
C GLU A 486 23.93 8.26 -14.10
N ASP A 487 23.67 9.07 -13.07
CA ASP A 487 24.31 10.38 -12.90
C ASP A 487 25.83 10.26 -12.82
N ARG A 488 26.35 9.33 -12.00
CA ARG A 488 27.80 9.06 -11.90
C ARG A 488 28.36 8.51 -13.21
N ARG A 489 27.63 7.62 -13.89
CA ARG A 489 28.04 7.05 -15.19
C ARG A 489 28.15 8.12 -16.28
N GLN A 490 27.26 9.11 -16.26
CA GLN A 490 27.24 10.23 -17.19
C GLN A 490 28.12 11.41 -16.77
N ASP A 491 28.85 11.31 -15.65
CA ASP A 491 29.63 12.41 -15.05
C ASP A 491 28.77 13.66 -14.75
N ILE A 492 27.51 13.44 -14.39
CA ILE A 492 26.59 14.49 -13.96
C ILE A 492 26.82 14.77 -12.47
N ALA A 493 27.24 16.01 -12.18
CA ALA A 493 27.40 16.48 -10.82
C ALA A 493 26.03 16.65 -10.12
N ASN A 494 25.66 15.67 -9.29
CA ASN A 494 24.45 15.70 -8.47
C ASN A 494 24.75 16.31 -7.08
N THR A 495 25.07 17.60 -7.06
CA THR A 495 25.39 18.28 -5.80
C THR A 495 24.14 18.61 -5.01
N ILE A 496 24.07 18.16 -3.75
CA ILE A 496 23.00 18.54 -2.82
C ILE A 496 22.98 20.07 -2.69
N PRO A 497 21.87 20.75 -3.03
CA PRO A 497 21.81 22.21 -2.98
C PRO A 497 22.05 22.74 -1.55
N PRO A 498 22.75 23.88 -1.39
CA PRO A 498 22.91 24.51 -0.08
C PRO A 498 21.57 24.73 0.62
N GLY A 499 21.47 24.31 1.89
CA GLY A 499 20.27 24.39 2.70
C GLY A 499 19.15 23.41 2.29
N PHE A 500 19.44 22.38 1.49
CA PHE A 500 18.52 21.27 1.31
C PHE A 500 18.29 20.55 2.64
N ASN A 501 17.02 20.26 2.91
CA ASN A 501 16.61 19.61 4.14
C ASN A 501 15.71 18.41 3.77
N PRO A 502 16.19 17.17 3.96
CA PRO A 502 15.44 15.98 3.62
C PRO A 502 14.30 15.69 4.61
N LEU A 503 14.20 16.46 5.71
CA LEU A 503 13.19 16.28 6.73
C LEU A 503 11.96 17.18 6.44
N PRO A 504 10.82 16.59 6.05
CA PRO A 504 9.61 17.36 5.81
C PRO A 504 9.23 18.17 7.06
N LYS A 505 8.68 19.38 6.87
CA LYS A 505 8.14 20.24 7.94
C LYS A 505 9.18 20.81 8.94
N THR A 506 10.49 20.63 8.72
CA THR A 506 11.55 21.29 9.51
C THR A 506 12.20 22.41 8.67
N TYR A 507 12.48 23.57 9.26
CA TYR A 507 12.78 24.78 8.47
C TYR A 507 14.28 24.93 8.14
N PRO A 508 14.64 25.62 7.02
CA PRO A 508 16.04 25.82 6.63
C PRO A 508 16.88 26.62 7.65
N ASP A 509 16.26 27.34 8.59
CA ASP A 509 16.95 28.06 9.66
C ASP A 509 17.51 27.13 10.76
N ASP A 510 17.24 25.81 10.68
CA ASP A 510 17.90 24.77 11.50
C ASP A 510 19.30 24.37 10.94
N ASN A 511 19.99 25.27 10.21
CA ASN A 511 21.32 25.05 9.61
C ASN A 511 22.48 25.33 10.57
#